data_AF-A0A2P4PWN8-F1
#
_entry.id   AF-A0A2P4PWN8-F1
#
_cell.length_a   1.000
_cell.length_b   1.000
_cell.length_c   1.000
_cell.angle_alpha   90.00
_cell.angle_beta   90.00
_cell.angle_gamma   90.00
#
_symmetry.space_group_name_H-M   'P 1'
#
loop_
_entity.id
_entity.type
_entity.pdbx_description
1 polymer ?
#
loop_
_entity_poly.entity_id
_entity_poly.type
_entity_poly.pdbx_seq_one_letter_code
_entity_poly.pdbx_strand_id
1 'polypeptide(L)'
;MLETIYFTRHGHRSDWIVPVLNNCYPTGLFYDPQLSPHGCNQAKELAQYFVNNTIQLDKIYSSPLFRTVQTANYVAENLDLEILVENGLGYVHTCYSMGINE
;
A
#
# COMPACT_ATOMS: atom_id res chain seq x y z
N MET A 1 -23.82 -7.11 -8.06
CA MET A 1 -24.08 -6.38 -6.79
C MET A 1 -22.83 -6.52 -5.94
N LEU A 2 -22.47 -5.53 -5.11
CA LEU A 2 -21.30 -5.65 -4.23
C LEU A 2 -21.72 -6.40 -2.96
N GLU A 3 -21.01 -7.48 -2.62
CA GLU A 3 -21.36 -8.35 -1.49
C GLU A 3 -20.37 -8.25 -0.33
N THR A 4 -19.07 -8.27 -0.64
CA THR A 4 -18.00 -8.27 0.37
C THR A 4 -16.94 -7.24 0.03
N ILE A 5 -16.46 -6.53 1.06
CA ILE A 5 -15.34 -5.60 0.96
C ILE A 5 -14.28 -6.02 1.97
N TYR A 6 -13.07 -6.25 1.50
CA TYR A 6 -11.89 -6.46 2.33
C TYR A 6 -11.08 -5.16 2.42
N PHE A 7 -10.62 -4.83 3.62
CA PHE A 7 -9.68 -3.74 3.83
C PHE A 7 -8.36 -4.29 4.34
N THR A 8 -7.26 -3.82 3.75
CA THR A 8 -5.92 -4.12 4.23
C THR A 8 -5.08 -2.85 4.25
N ARG A 9 -4.12 -2.81 5.17
CA ARG A 9 -3.09 -1.76 5.19
C ARG A 9 -1.88 -2.25 4.39
N HIS A 10 -1.09 -1.31 3.88
CA HIS A 10 0.24 -1.64 3.34
C HIS A 10 1.10 -2.39 4.38
N GLY A 11 2.02 -3.23 3.90
CA GLY A 11 3.01 -3.89 4.75
C GLY A 11 3.99 -2.93 5.41
N HIS A 12 4.88 -3.48 6.22
CA HIS A 12 5.93 -2.74 6.93
C HIS A 12 6.78 -1.88 5.99
N ARG A 13 6.96 -0.59 6.31
CA ARG A 13 7.71 0.36 5.46
C ARG A 13 9.22 0.19 5.63
N SER A 14 9.98 0.48 4.57
CA SER A 14 11.45 0.46 4.62
C SER A 14 12.02 1.56 5.53
N ASP A 15 11.38 2.73 5.54
CA ASP A 15 11.83 3.89 6.30
C ASP A 15 11.57 3.81 7.81
N TRP A 16 10.85 2.78 8.27
CA TRP A 16 10.77 2.41 9.68
C TRP A 16 12.04 1.73 10.21
N ILE A 17 12.88 1.21 9.30
CA ILE A 17 14.13 0.53 9.67
C ILE A 17 15.30 1.48 9.50
N VAL A 18 15.42 2.07 8.31
CA VAL A 18 16.51 3.00 7.97
C VAL A 18 15.88 4.27 7.39
N PRO A 19 16.12 5.45 7.99
CA PRO A 19 15.66 6.71 7.43
C PRO A 19 16.16 6.87 5.99
N VAL A 20 15.26 7.23 5.08
CA VAL A 20 15.64 7.50 3.69
C VAL A 20 16.38 8.83 3.63
N LEU A 21 17.69 8.78 3.41
CA LEU A 21 18.49 9.97 3.19
C LEU A 21 17.97 10.71 1.96
N ASN A 22 17.81 12.03 2.07
CA ASN A 22 17.40 12.94 1.00
C ASN A 22 16.03 12.67 0.36
N ASN A 23 15.13 11.93 1.01
CA ASN A 23 13.81 11.58 0.45
C ASN A 23 13.89 10.89 -0.93
N CYS A 24 14.97 10.15 -1.20
CA CYS A 24 15.11 9.32 -2.40
C CYS A 24 14.16 8.12 -2.33
N TYR A 25 12.88 8.36 -2.55
CA TYR A 25 11.83 7.35 -2.66
C TYR A 25 11.70 6.88 -4.11
N PRO A 26 11.18 5.65 -4.37
CA PRO A 26 11.10 5.09 -5.72
C PRO A 26 10.38 5.98 -6.75
N THR A 27 9.39 6.74 -6.29
CA THR A 27 8.59 7.65 -7.12
C THR A 27 9.16 9.07 -7.17
N GLY A 28 10.20 9.37 -6.38
CA GLY A 28 10.70 10.72 -6.17
C GLY A 28 9.77 11.63 -5.35
N LEU A 29 8.62 11.14 -4.90
CA LEU A 29 7.65 11.88 -4.09
C LEU A 29 7.98 11.77 -2.61
N PHE A 30 7.75 12.85 -1.85
CA PHE A 30 7.92 12.84 -0.40
C PHE A 30 6.97 11.86 0.27
N TYR A 31 7.44 11.21 1.35
CA TYR A 31 6.67 10.26 2.16
C TYR A 31 6.12 9.04 1.39
N ASP A 32 6.81 8.62 0.34
CA ASP A 32 6.42 7.47 -0.49
C ASP A 32 7.42 6.30 -0.46
N PRO A 33 7.78 5.77 0.74
CA PRO A 33 8.67 4.62 0.85
C PRO A 33 8.07 3.36 0.22
N GLN A 34 8.97 2.49 -0.23
CA GLN A 34 8.68 1.08 -0.50
C GLN A 34 8.51 0.26 0.79
N LEU A 35 8.07 -0.99 0.62
CA LEU A 35 8.05 -1.98 1.69
C LEU A 35 9.47 -2.36 2.10
N SER A 36 9.65 -2.70 3.38
CA SER A 36 10.85 -3.38 3.85
C SER A 36 10.84 -4.85 3.40
N PRO A 37 11.95 -5.60 3.52
CA PRO A 37 11.94 -7.04 3.28
C PRO A 37 10.89 -7.77 4.13
N HIS A 38 10.68 -7.33 5.38
CA HIS A 38 9.62 -7.85 6.24
C HIS A 38 8.23 -7.49 5.70
N GLY A 39 8.01 -6.27 5.23
CA GLY A 39 6.75 -5.85 4.61
C GLY A 39 6.41 -6.62 3.33
N CYS A 40 7.42 -6.95 2.51
CA CYS A 40 7.23 -7.81 1.35
C CYS A 40 6.79 -9.22 1.77
N ASN A 41 7.34 -9.77 2.85
CA ASN A 41 6.91 -11.08 3.36
C ASN A 41 5.48 -11.04 3.88
N GLN A 42 5.09 -9.99 4.62
CA GLN A 42 3.69 -9.79 5.05
C GLN A 42 2.72 -9.76 3.86
N ALA A 43 3.09 -9.08 2.76
CA ALA A 43 2.26 -9.01 1.57
C ALA A 43 2.13 -10.38 0.85
N LYS A 44 3.20 -11.19 0.83
CA LYS A 44 3.16 -12.56 0.32
C LYS A 44 2.29 -13.47 1.19
N GLU A 45 2.41 -13.36 2.52
CA GLU A 45 1.57 -14.10 3.47
C GLU A 45 0.09 -13.73 3.32
N LEU A 46 -0.22 -12.45 3.06
CA LEU A 46 -1.57 -12.00 2.74
C LEU A 46 -2.09 -12.64 1.44
N ALA A 47 -1.29 -12.71 0.39
CA ALA A 47 -1.67 -13.38 -0.86
C ALA A 47 -1.96 -14.88 -0.62
N GLN A 48 -1.08 -15.55 0.13
CA GLN A 48 -1.27 -16.95 0.52
C GLN A 48 -2.52 -17.15 1.39
N TYR A 49 -2.86 -16.20 2.24
CA TYR A 49 -4.09 -16.26 3.03
C TYR A 49 -5.34 -16.34 2.14
N PHE A 50 -5.44 -15.51 1.10
CA PHE A 50 -6.57 -15.57 0.17
C PHE A 50 -6.65 -16.92 -0.55
N VAL A 51 -5.52 -17.43 -1.05
CA VAL A 51 -5.44 -18.74 -1.72
C VAL A 51 -5.82 -19.89 -0.77
N ASN A 52 -5.20 -19.95 0.42
CA ASN A 52 -5.39 -21.04 1.37
C ASN A 52 -6.82 -21.10 1.92
N ASN A 53 -7.50 -19.96 2.01
CA ASN A 53 -8.89 -19.89 2.47
C ASN A 53 -9.88 -19.91 1.29
N THR A 54 -9.42 -20.11 0.06
CA THR A 54 -10.26 -20.14 -1.16
C THR A 54 -11.14 -18.89 -1.29
N ILE A 55 -10.61 -17.73 -0.88
CA ILE A 55 -11.31 -16.45 -0.98
C ILE A 55 -11.06 -15.91 -2.39
N GLN A 56 -12.14 -15.75 -3.16
CA GLN A 56 -12.06 -15.17 -4.49
C GLN A 56 -12.25 -13.65 -4.41
N LEU A 57 -11.35 -12.91 -5.03
CA LEU A 57 -11.45 -11.47 -5.19
C LEU A 57 -11.77 -11.16 -6.65
N ASP A 58 -12.76 -10.31 -6.88
CA ASP A 58 -13.10 -9.88 -8.25
C ASP A 58 -12.27 -8.68 -8.71
N LYS A 59 -11.89 -7.80 -7.76
CA LYS A 59 -11.21 -6.54 -8.02
C LYS A 59 -10.30 -6.16 -6.87
N ILE A 60 -9.16 -5.54 -7.20
CA ILE A 60 -8.25 -4.92 -6.24
C ILE A 60 -8.23 -3.42 -6.50
N TYR A 61 -8.58 -2.64 -5.49
CA TYR A 61 -8.42 -1.19 -5.49
C TYR A 61 -7.27 -0.80 -4.56
N SER A 62 -6.37 0.07 -5.02
CA SER A 62 -5.22 0.48 -4.22
C SER A 62 -5.07 2.00 -4.20
N SER A 63 -4.62 2.50 -3.05
CA SER A 63 -4.11 3.86 -2.93
C SER A 63 -2.91 4.07 -3.88
N PRO A 64 -2.71 5.27 -4.43
CA PRO A 64 -1.62 5.53 -5.39
C PRO A 64 -0.20 5.47 -4.78
N LEU A 65 -0.07 5.30 -3.46
CA LEU A 65 1.23 5.24 -2.80
C LEU A 65 2.02 3.99 -3.20
N PHE A 66 3.33 4.13 -3.37
CA PHE A 66 4.17 3.02 -3.84
C PHE A 66 4.05 1.79 -2.95
N ARG A 67 4.07 1.95 -1.61
CA ARG A 67 3.91 0.84 -0.65
C ARG A 67 2.56 0.12 -0.74
N THR A 68 1.47 0.82 -1.05
CA THR A 68 0.13 0.21 -1.15
C THR A 68 0.00 -0.53 -2.46
N VAL A 69 0.48 0.05 -3.56
CA VAL A 69 0.56 -0.64 -4.85
C VAL A 69 1.46 -1.87 -4.75
N GLN A 70 2.62 -1.76 -4.10
CA GLN A 70 3.54 -2.89 -3.92
C GLN A 70 2.92 -4.02 -3.09
N THR A 71 2.15 -3.69 -2.04
CA THR A 71 1.41 -4.69 -1.24
C THR A 71 0.33 -5.37 -2.10
N ALA A 72 -0.46 -4.58 -2.83
CA ALA A 72 -1.49 -5.07 -3.74
C ALA A 72 -0.91 -5.95 -4.86
N ASN A 73 0.29 -5.63 -5.37
CA ASN A 73 0.96 -6.38 -6.42
C ASN A 73 1.26 -7.83 -6.03
N TYR A 74 1.74 -8.05 -4.79
CA TYR A 74 1.95 -9.42 -4.30
C TYR A 74 0.66 -10.24 -4.25
N VAL A 75 -0.50 -9.61 -4.01
CA VAL A 75 -1.81 -10.28 -4.02
C VAL A 75 -2.29 -10.50 -5.45
N ALA A 76 -2.22 -9.45 -6.28
CA ALA A 76 -2.65 -9.42 -7.67
C ALA A 76 -1.92 -10.47 -8.53
N GLU A 77 -0.60 -10.60 -8.40
CA GLU A 77 0.19 -11.58 -9.15
C GLU A 77 -0.19 -13.03 -8.80
N ASN A 78 -0.56 -13.31 -7.55
CA ASN A 78 -0.96 -14.65 -7.12
C ASN A 78 -2.39 -15.02 -7.56
N LEU A 79 -3.24 -14.02 -7.76
CA LEU A 79 -4.66 -14.21 -8.09
C LEU A 79 -4.99 -13.89 -9.56
N ASP A 80 -3.99 -13.46 -10.35
CA ASP A 80 -4.14 -13.00 -11.75
C ASP A 80 -5.18 -11.88 -11.90
N LEU A 81 -5.03 -10.83 -11.09
CA LEU A 81 -5.94 -9.68 -11.07
C LEU A 81 -5.23 -8.37 -11.44
N GLU A 82 -5.97 -7.45 -12.05
CA GLU A 82 -5.52 -6.07 -12.24
C GLU A 82 -5.66 -5.25 -10.95
N ILE A 83 -4.74 -4.29 -10.76
CA ILE A 83 -4.81 -3.30 -9.69
C ILE A 83 -5.42 -2.01 -10.25
N LEU A 84 -6.58 -1.63 -9.72
CA LEU A 84 -7.24 -0.37 -10.02
C LEU A 84 -6.78 0.69 -9.02
N VAL A 85 -5.98 1.67 -9.48
CA VAL A 85 -5.52 2.75 -8.62
C VAL A 85 -6.66 3.74 -8.36
N GLU A 86 -6.95 4.03 -7.09
CA GLU A 86 -8.00 4.94 -6.65
C GLU A 86 -7.42 6.03 -5.72
N ASN A 87 -7.39 7.26 -6.22
CA ASN A 87 -6.83 8.41 -5.50
C ASN A 87 -7.60 8.75 -4.21
N GLY A 88 -8.90 8.42 -4.15
CA GLY A 88 -9.72 8.57 -2.94
C GLY A 88 -9.28 7.69 -1.77
N LEU A 89 -8.46 6.66 -2.02
CA LEU A 89 -7.85 5.80 -0.99
C LEU A 89 -6.48 6.34 -0.51
N GLY A 90 -6.14 7.57 -0.89
CA GLY A 90 -4.94 8.28 -0.44
C GLY A 90 -4.84 8.40 1.09
N TYR A 91 -3.67 8.80 1.56
CA TYR A 91 -3.49 9.13 2.96
C TYR A 91 -4.04 10.53 3.26
N VAL A 92 -4.51 10.72 4.49
CA VAL A 92 -4.94 12.04 4.95
C VAL A 92 -3.71 12.87 5.27
N HIS A 93 -3.52 13.96 4.53
CA HIS A 93 -2.65 15.05 4.94
C HIS A 93 -3.45 16.05 5.75
N THR A 94 -3.16 16.16 7.04
CA THR A 94 -3.61 17.31 7.81
C THR A 94 -2.78 18.51 7.41
N CYS A 95 -3.42 19.50 6.77
CA CYS A 95 -2.85 20.85 6.69
C CYS A 95 -2.79 21.42 8.10
N TYR A 96 -1.63 21.31 8.74
CA TYR A 96 -1.32 22.23 9.82
C TYR A 96 -1.07 23.57 9.15
N SER A 97 -2.00 24.52 9.28
CA SER A 97 -1.63 25.92 9.12
C SER A 97 -0.58 26.17 10.19
N MET A 98 0.69 26.16 9.82
CA MET A 98 1.71 26.75 10.65
C MET A 98 1.26 28.19 10.81
N GLY A 99 0.75 28.52 12.01
CA GLY A 99 0.37 29.87 12.35
C GLY A 99 1.59 30.74 12.11
N ILE A 100 1.58 31.46 10.99
CA ILE A 100 2.40 32.63 10.82
C ILE A 100 1.85 33.62 11.83
N ASN A 101 2.47 33.65 13.01
CA ASN A 101 2.30 34.76 13.93
C ASN A 101 2.89 35.98 13.21
N GLU A 102 2.02 36.80 12.64
CA GLU A 102 2.31 38.21 12.35
C GLU A 102 2.63 38.95 13.65
#